data_AF-G4XR54-F1
#
_entry.id   AF-G4XR54-F1
#
_cell.length_a   1.000
_cell.length_b   1.000
_cell.length_c   1.000
_cell.angle_alpha   90.00
_cell.angle_beta   90.00
_cell.angle_gamma   90.00
#
_symmetry.space_group_name_H-M   'P 1'
#
loop_
_entity.id
_entity.type
_entity.pdbx_description
1 polymer ?
#
loop_
_entity_poly.entity_id
_entity_poly.type
_entity_poly.pdbx_seq_one_letter_code
_entity_poly.pdbx_strand_id
1 'polypeptide(L)'
;MAEAFLQVLLDNLTCFIQGELGLILGFKDEFEKLQSTFTTIQAVLEDAQKKQLKDKAIENWLQKLNSAAYEADDILDECKLKHQLDRRRINMGVIIQRLSLSVTKLG
;
A
#
# COMPACT_ATOMS: atom_id res chain seq x y z
N MET A 1 4.32 -18.80 -9.59
CA MET A 1 3.53 -18.40 -8.39
C MET A 1 4.07 -17.09 -7.80
N ALA A 2 5.38 -16.96 -7.55
CA ALA A 2 5.98 -15.70 -7.07
C ALA A 2 5.85 -14.50 -8.04
N GLU A 3 5.95 -14.75 -9.35
CA GLU A 3 5.76 -13.73 -10.41
C GLU A 3 4.37 -13.09 -10.39
N ALA A 4 3.31 -13.90 -10.31
CA ALA A 4 1.93 -13.39 -10.29
C ALA A 4 1.64 -12.55 -9.04
N PHE A 5 2.21 -12.93 -7.89
CA PHE A 5 2.11 -12.15 -6.67
C PHE A 5 2.85 -10.81 -6.77
N LEU A 6 4.05 -10.81 -7.37
CA LEU A 6 4.81 -9.59 -7.63
C LEU A 6 4.07 -8.61 -8.53
N GLN A 7 3.38 -9.12 -9.55
CA GLN A 7 2.56 -8.30 -10.43
C GLN A 7 1.44 -7.59 -9.66
N VAL A 8 0.70 -8.33 -8.82
CA VAL A 8 -0.38 -7.75 -7.98
C VAL A 8 0.17 -6.67 -7.06
N LEU A 9 1.36 -6.86 -6.50
CA LEU A 9 1.96 -5.89 -5.59
C LEU A 9 2.44 -4.63 -6.33
N LEU A 10 3.01 -4.78 -7.53
CA LEU A 10 3.36 -3.66 -8.40
C LEU A 10 2.13 -2.86 -8.82
N ASP A 11 1.03 -3.53 -9.13
CA ASP A 11 -0.23 -2.87 -9.49
C ASP A 11 -0.80 -2.09 -8.31
N ASN A 12 -0.76 -2.67 -7.10
CA ASN A 12 -1.17 -1.99 -5.87
C ASN A 12 -0.30 -0.76 -5.58
N LEU A 13 1.02 -0.87 -5.67
CA LEU A 13 1.94 0.26 -5.50
C LEU A 13 1.68 1.37 -6.53
N THR A 14 1.43 1.00 -7.77
CA THR A 14 1.10 1.93 -8.86
C THR A 14 -0.19 2.70 -8.53
N CYS A 15 -1.23 1.99 -8.10
CA CYS A 15 -2.49 2.59 -7.66
C CYS A 15 -2.30 3.55 -6.48
N PHE A 16 -1.43 3.20 -5.53
CA PHE A 16 -1.10 4.05 -4.38
C PHE A 16 -0.32 5.32 -4.74
N ILE A 17 0.68 5.20 -5.61
CA ILE A 17 1.50 6.33 -6.09
C ILE A 17 0.64 7.30 -6.92
N GLN A 18 -0.25 6.76 -7.76
CA GLN A 18 -1.13 7.55 -8.63
C GLN A 18 -2.37 8.09 -7.88
N GLY A 19 -2.73 7.48 -6.76
CA GLY A 19 -3.89 7.87 -5.96
C GLY A 19 -3.63 9.04 -5.02
N GLU A 20 -4.71 9.60 -4.47
CA GLU A 20 -4.66 10.72 -3.53
C GLU A 20 -3.89 10.37 -2.24
N LEU A 21 -3.81 9.09 -1.86
CA LEU A 21 -3.13 8.64 -0.64
C LEU A 21 -1.61 8.84 -0.67
N GLY A 22 -0.96 8.61 -1.81
CA GLY A 22 0.49 8.86 -1.95
C GLY A 22 0.86 10.34 -1.78
N LEU A 23 -0.02 11.22 -2.26
CA LEU A 23 0.12 12.68 -2.09
C LEU A 23 -0.20 13.14 -0.66
N ILE A 24 -1.22 12.55 -0.01
CA ILE A 24 -1.64 12.92 1.35
C ILE A 24 -0.62 12.47 2.40
N LEU A 25 0.02 11.30 2.21
CA LEU A 25 0.93 10.73 3.21
C LEU A 25 2.39 11.17 3.04
N GLY A 26 2.76 11.76 1.89
CA GLY A 26 4.10 12.30 1.65
C GLY A 26 5.18 11.24 1.38
N PHE A 27 4.82 9.96 1.25
CA PHE A 27 5.75 8.84 1.03
C PHE A 27 5.91 8.46 -0.45
N LYS A 28 5.53 9.36 -1.37
CA LYS A 28 5.52 9.08 -2.81
C LYS A 28 6.89 8.60 -3.31
N ASP A 29 7.96 9.26 -2.88
CA ASP A 29 9.34 8.95 -3.30
C ASP A 29 9.80 7.58 -2.79
N GLU A 30 9.41 7.19 -1.57
CA GLU A 30 9.69 5.88 -1.00
C GLU A 30 8.96 4.76 -1.76
N PHE A 31 7.69 4.99 -2.11
CA PHE A 31 6.92 4.02 -2.89
C PHE A 31 7.43 3.90 -4.34
N GLU A 32 7.87 4.99 -4.98
CA GLU A 32 8.50 4.95 -6.30
C GLU A 32 9.82 4.16 -6.28
N LYS A 33 10.65 4.33 -5.24
CA LYS A 33 11.87 3.51 -5.05
C LYS A 33 11.55 2.04 -4.86
N LEU A 34 10.51 1.75 -4.09
CA LEU A 34 10.05 0.39 -3.84
C LEU A 34 9.55 -0.27 -5.14
N GLN A 35 8.74 0.45 -5.93
CA GLN A 35 8.27 0.02 -7.24
C GLN A 35 9.45 -0.29 -8.19
N SER A 36 10.42 0.63 -8.30
CA SER A 36 11.62 0.43 -9.13
C SER A 36 12.41 -0.82 -8.74
N THR A 37 12.52 -1.07 -7.44
CA THR A 37 13.17 -2.28 -6.90
C THR A 37 12.41 -3.53 -7.34
N PHE A 38 11.09 -3.57 -7.14
CA PHE A 38 10.24 -4.70 -7.55
C PHE A 38 10.21 -4.94 -9.06
N THR A 39 10.28 -3.90 -9.90
CA THR A 39 10.38 -4.07 -11.36
C THR A 39 11.72 -4.68 -11.77
N THR A 40 12.82 -4.25 -11.14
CA THR A 40 14.16 -4.85 -11.38
C THR A 40 14.16 -6.33 -11.05
N ILE A 41 13.48 -6.68 -9.96
CA ILE A 41 13.32 -8.05 -9.48
C ILE A 41 12.53 -8.90 -10.46
N GLN A 42 11.41 -8.39 -10.97
CA GLN A 42 10.58 -9.08 -11.95
C GLN A 42 11.41 -9.43 -13.19
N ALA A 43 12.23 -8.50 -13.67
CA ALA A 43 13.14 -8.74 -14.79
C ALA A 43 14.16 -9.86 -14.50
N VAL A 44 14.76 -9.87 -13.30
CA VAL A 44 15.70 -10.93 -12.89
C VAL A 44 15.02 -12.30 -12.82
N LEU A 45 13.79 -12.37 -12.31
CA LEU A 45 13.03 -13.60 -12.21
C LEU A 45 12.62 -14.15 -13.58
N GLU A 46 12.14 -13.28 -14.48
CA GLU A 46 11.84 -13.67 -15.86
C GLU A 46 13.07 -14.24 -16.57
N ASP A 47 14.23 -13.60 -16.37
CA ASP A 47 15.49 -14.04 -16.97
C ASP A 47 15.95 -15.39 -16.38
N ALA A 48 15.79 -15.58 -15.07
CA ALA A 48 16.10 -16.84 -14.39
C ALA A 48 15.17 -17.98 -14.81
N GLN A 49 13.87 -17.72 -14.98
CA GLN A 49 12.90 -18.69 -15.49
C GLN A 49 13.19 -19.09 -16.93
N LYS A 50 13.47 -18.12 -17.82
CA LYS A 50 13.87 -18.40 -19.22
C LYS A 50 15.10 -19.29 -19.30
N LYS A 51 16.05 -19.10 -18.38
CA LYS A 51 17.29 -19.88 -18.29
C LYS A 51 17.14 -21.18 -17.47
N GLN A 52 15.95 -21.48 -16.93
CA GLN A 52 15.67 -22.60 -16.02
C GLN A 52 16.65 -22.70 -14.83
N LEU A 53 17.15 -21.56 -14.37
CA LEU A 53 18.11 -21.50 -13.26
C LEU A 53 17.38 -21.79 -11.94
N LYS A 54 17.58 -23.00 -11.41
CA LYS A 54 17.19 -23.37 -10.05
C LYS A 54 18.29 -23.01 -9.08
N ASP A 55 18.43 -21.72 -8.80
CA ASP A 55 19.39 -21.23 -7.81
C ASP A 55 18.72 -21.06 -6.45
N LYS A 56 19.28 -21.72 -5.43
CA LYS A 56 18.84 -21.58 -4.03
C LYS A 56 18.96 -20.14 -3.53
N ALA A 57 19.86 -19.34 -4.10
CA ALA A 57 19.96 -17.92 -3.81
C ALA A 57 18.70 -17.16 -4.26
N ILE A 58 18.16 -17.49 -5.44
CA ILE A 58 16.93 -16.90 -5.98
C ILE A 58 15.73 -17.32 -5.12
N GLU A 59 15.67 -18.57 -4.68
CA GLU A 59 14.60 -19.07 -3.81
C GLU A 59 14.59 -18.40 -2.43
N ASN A 60 15.75 -18.30 -1.77
CA ASN A 60 15.89 -17.60 -0.49
C ASN A 60 15.53 -16.11 -0.63
N TRP A 61 15.99 -15.50 -1.71
CA TRP A 61 15.74 -14.09 -2.00
C TRP A 61 14.24 -13.82 -2.28
N LEU A 62 13.56 -14.70 -3.01
CA LEU A 62 12.10 -14.67 -3.20
C LEU A 62 11.32 -14.81 -1.88
N GLN A 63 11.77 -15.65 -0.95
CA GLN A 63 11.12 -15.76 0.36
C GLN A 63 11.19 -14.44 1.14
N LYS A 64 12.36 -13.81 1.17
CA LYS A 64 12.53 -12.49 1.83
C LYS A 64 11.66 -11.41 1.20
N LEU A 65 11.56 -11.44 -0.13
CA LEU A 65 10.71 -10.53 -0.87
C LEU A 65 9.24 -10.69 -0.50
N ASN A 66 8.78 -11.95 -0.40
CA ASN A 66 7.41 -12.26 -0.02
C ASN A 66 7.10 -11.74 1.40
N SER A 67 8.03 -11.91 2.35
CA SER A 67 7.89 -11.36 3.70
C SER A 67 7.77 -9.83 3.70
N ALA A 68 8.64 -9.12 2.97
CA ALA A 68 8.60 -7.66 2.90
C ALA A 68 7.32 -7.14 2.22
N ALA A 69 6.82 -7.88 1.22
CA ALA A 69 5.57 -7.60 0.54
C ALA A 69 4.35 -7.68 1.48
N TYR A 70 4.27 -8.73 2.31
CA TYR A 70 3.21 -8.84 3.32
C TYR A 70 3.24 -7.69 4.32
N GLU A 71 4.43 -7.33 4.81
CA GLU A 71 4.61 -6.21 5.73
C GLU A 71 4.17 -4.87 5.11
N ALA A 72 4.44 -4.67 3.82
CA ALA A 72 3.97 -3.49 3.09
C ALA A 72 2.44 -3.46 2.95
N ASP A 73 1.79 -4.59 2.64
CA ASP A 73 0.33 -4.69 2.52
C ASP A 73 -0.37 -4.40 3.87
N ASP A 74 0.15 -4.96 4.97
CA ASP A 74 -0.33 -4.70 6.32
C ASP A 74 -0.25 -3.20 6.67
N ILE A 75 0.88 -2.54 6.38
CA ILE A 75 1.06 -1.09 6.61
C ILE A 75 0.08 -0.26 5.76
N LEU A 76 -0.15 -0.66 4.51
CA LEU A 76 -1.08 0.02 3.61
C LEU A 76 -2.52 -0.08 4.11
N ASP A 77 -2.91 -1.24 4.64
CA ASP A 77 -4.23 -1.45 5.24
C ASP A 77 -4.43 -0.69 6.55
N GLU A 78 -3.40 -0.61 7.40
CA GLU A 78 -3.41 0.25 8.59
C GLU A 78 -3.58 1.73 8.21
N CYS A 79 -2.88 2.19 7.16
CA CYS A 79 -3.02 3.56 6.66
C CYS A 79 -4.43 3.86 6.14
N LYS A 80 -5.03 2.94 5.37
CA LYS A 80 -6.42 3.07 4.90
C LYS A 80 -7.40 3.14 6.08
N LEU A 81 -7.23 2.27 7.08
CA LEU A 81 -8.08 2.24 8.27
C LEU A 81 -7.99 3.55 9.05
N LYS A 82 -6.78 4.05 9.29
CA LYS A 82 -6.54 5.31 10.01
C LYS A 82 -7.19 6.49 9.29
N HIS A 83 -7.04 6.60 7.98
CA HIS A 83 -7.70 7.63 7.18
C HIS A 83 -9.24 7.58 7.29
N GLN A 84 -9.84 6.38 7.28
CA GLN A 84 -11.28 6.23 7.45
C GLN A 84 -11.75 6.65 8.85
N LEU A 85 -10.99 6.31 9.91
CA LEU A 85 -11.32 6.69 11.28
C LEU A 85 -11.24 8.20 11.50
N ASP A 86 -10.21 8.85 10.97
CA ASP A 86 -10.07 10.30 11.07
C ASP A 86 -11.23 11.02 10.34
N ARG A 87 -11.64 10.51 9.17
CA ARG A 87 -12.83 11.03 8.46
C ARG A 87 -14.12 10.83 9.26
N ARG A 88 -14.31 9.69 9.94
CA ARG A 88 -15.47 9.44 10.80
C ARG A 88 -15.48 10.35 12.04
N ARG A 89 -14.33 10.62 12.66
CA ARG A 89 -14.22 11.54 13.81
C ARG A 89 -14.63 12.97 13.43
N ILE A 90 -14.16 13.46 12.29
CA ILE A 90 -14.56 14.78 11.78
C ILE A 90 -16.08 14.84 11.54
N ASN A 91 -16.66 13.80 10.92
CA ASN A 91 -18.09 13.76 10.65
C ASN A 91 -18.94 13.74 11.94
N MET A 92 -18.52 12.98 12.95
CA MET A 92 -19.17 12.97 14.28
C MET A 92 -19.11 14.36 14.95
N GLY A 93 -17.97 15.04 14.90
CA GLY A 93 -17.84 16.41 15.45
C GLY A 93 -18.79 17.41 14.81
N VAL A 94 -18.94 17.34 13.48
CA VAL A 94 -19.88 18.19 12.72
C VAL A 94 -21.34 17.89 13.09
N ILE A 95 -21.69 16.60 13.23
CA ILE A 95 -23.04 16.19 13.66
C ILE A 95 -23.34 16.71 15.07
N ILE A 96 -22.41 16.54 16.01
CA ILE A 96 -22.57 17.02 17.39
C ILE A 96 -22.73 18.54 17.44
N GLN A 97 -21.91 19.30 16.71
CA GLN A 97 -22.06 20.76 16.63
C GLN A 97 -23.42 21.16 16.05
N ARG A 98 -23.85 20.52 14.96
CA ARG A 98 -25.15 20.81 14.34
C ARG A 98 -26.31 20.53 15.31
N LEU A 99 -26.25 19.42 16.05
CA LEU A 99 -27.25 19.08 17.06
C LEU A 99 -27.26 20.11 18.21
N SER A 100 -26.08 20.53 18.69
CA SER A 100 -25.96 21.55 19.73
C SER A 100 -26.55 22.91 19.30
N LEU A 101 -26.30 23.33 18.06
CA LEU A 101 -26.87 24.54 17.45
C LEU A 101 -28.39 24.46 17.28
N SER A 102 -28.93 23.27 16.99
CA SER A 102 -30.39 23.07 16.91
C SER A 102 -31.05 23.13 18.27
N VAL A 103 -30.43 22.55 19.31
CA VAL A 103 -30.95 22.60 20.69
C VAL A 103 -30.96 24.02 21.24
N THR A 104 -29.92 24.81 20.97
CA THR A 104 -29.83 26.23 21.41
C THR A 104 -30.80 27.18 20.72
N LYS A 105 -31.40 26.79 19.58
CA LYS A 105 -32.42 27.59 18.88
C LYS A 105 -33.84 27.30 19.34
N LEU A 106 -34.05 26.27 20.17
CA LEU A 106 -35.35 25.80 20.63
C LEU A 106 -35.74 26.32 22.03
N GLY A 107 -34.86 27.07 22.69
CA GLY A 107 -35.12 27.78 23.96
C GLY A 107 -34.91 29.27 23.79
#